data_AF-A0A7J4AXR9-F1
#
_entry.id   AF-A0A7J4AXR9-F1
#
_cell.length_a   1.000
_cell.length_b   1.000
_cell.length_c   1.000
_cell.angle_alpha   90.00
_cell.angle_beta   90.00
_cell.angle_gamma   90.00
#
_symmetry.space_group_name_H-M   'P 1'
#
loop_
_entity.id
_entity.type
_entity.pdbx_description
1 polymer ?
#
loop_
_entity_poly.entity_id
_entity_poly.type
_entity_poly.pdbx_seq_one_letter_code
_entity_poly.pdbx_strand_id
1 'polypeptide(L)'
;MRIILFLGQDNTGISQILSIVYMIMFLVLIFWGEKIQMLIRLRDIELALERLKMMRDESVRFTKERLKKYNKEEINRFLDNFLEFVTVPPEDMDPAGVVWKLDHIVKTAENRIRSEIKQIIPELDDSQVLNIMNLFEASYALNYYYKVIRHYYILSKKTSSYILIIQLQAILPQVLMEAEAYLGAIQAFSSGQPVGDGAGALVAARLMRGGEIKEIEKDNVYTVKNIDGRRVYLMKAKGPGGAVGTPGDALMKLSEAENFKTIFMVDAGLKLEGEKTGSIAEGVGAIIGGIGTEK
;
A
#
# COMPACT_ATOMS: atom_id res chain seq x y z
N MET A 1 11.81 2.69 41.80
CA MET A 1 12.46 1.36 41.86
C MET A 1 12.97 1.11 43.28
N ARG A 2 12.05 0.76 44.18
CA ARG A 2 12.33 0.07 45.44
C ARG A 2 11.30 -1.05 45.47
N ILE A 3 11.70 -2.21 44.94
CA ILE A 3 11.00 -3.45 45.26
C ILE A 3 11.18 -3.58 46.76
N ILE A 4 10.11 -3.31 47.48
CA ILE A 4 10.09 -3.38 48.92
C ILE A 4 10.24 -4.86 49.27
N LEU A 5 11.49 -5.24 49.52
CA LEU A 5 11.91 -6.36 50.34
C LEU A 5 11.30 -6.16 51.73
N PHE A 6 10.00 -6.44 51.87
CA PHE A 6 9.38 -6.71 53.17
C PHE A 6 9.67 -8.17 53.53
N LEU A 7 10.96 -8.52 53.63
CA LEU A 7 11.38 -9.62 54.50
C LEU A 7 11.48 -9.02 55.90
N GLY A 8 10.31 -8.83 56.49
CA GLY A 8 10.16 -8.48 57.89
C GLY A 8 10.92 -9.51 58.73
N GLN A 9 11.87 -9.00 59.48
CA GLN A 9 12.81 -9.67 60.36
C GLN A 9 12.11 -10.21 61.62
N ASP A 10 10.97 -10.89 61.45
CA ASP A 10 10.33 -11.70 62.49
C ASP A 10 10.47 -13.15 62.09
N ASN A 11 11.39 -13.85 62.76
CA ASN A 11 11.74 -15.25 62.54
C ASN A 11 10.64 -16.19 63.08
N THR A 12 9.38 -15.90 62.77
CA THR A 12 8.23 -16.76 63.06
C THR A 12 7.99 -17.65 61.86
N GLY A 13 7.83 -18.96 62.08
CA GLY A 13 7.58 -19.94 61.01
C GLY A 13 6.39 -19.57 60.10
N ILE A 14 5.46 -18.75 60.58
CA ILE A 14 4.31 -18.23 59.83
C ILE A 14 4.74 -17.27 58.71
N SER A 15 5.72 -16.38 58.93
CA SER A 15 6.26 -15.46 57.92
C SER A 15 6.96 -16.22 56.79
N GLN A 16 7.71 -17.28 57.13
CA GLN A 16 8.36 -18.16 56.16
C GLN A 16 7.35 -18.96 55.34
N ILE A 17 6.30 -19.49 55.97
CA ILE A 17 5.20 -20.20 55.29
C ILE A 17 4.47 -19.26 54.33
N LEU A 18 4.13 -18.04 54.76
CA LEU A 18 3.50 -17.03 53.90
C LEU A 18 4.38 -16.67 52.70
N SER A 19 5.69 -16.48 52.91
CA SER A 19 6.64 -16.18 51.84
C SER A 19 6.72 -17.31 50.80
N ILE A 20 6.72 -18.57 51.25
CA ILE A 20 6.69 -19.74 50.37
C ILE A 20 5.36 -19.82 49.60
N VAL A 21 4.22 -19.55 50.25
CA VAL A 21 2.90 -19.52 49.60
C VAL A 21 2.86 -18.42 48.54
N TYR A 22 3.34 -17.22 48.83
CA TYR A 22 3.43 -16.13 47.85
C TYR A 22 4.34 -16.48 46.68
N MET A 23 5.48 -17.13 46.93
CA MET A 23 6.39 -17.59 45.89
C MET A 23 5.74 -18.64 44.99
N ILE A 24 5.04 -19.62 45.56
CA ILE A 24 4.31 -20.64 44.79
C ILE A 24 3.21 -19.99 43.95
N MET A 25 2.43 -19.08 44.53
CA MET A 25 1.39 -18.34 43.82
C MET A 25 1.97 -17.51 42.66
N PHE A 26 3.11 -16.85 42.87
CA PHE A 26 3.80 -16.08 41.83
C PHE A 26 4.31 -16.98 40.70
N LEU A 27 4.88 -18.15 41.02
CA LEU A 27 5.30 -19.12 40.01
C LEU A 27 4.12 -19.64 39.19
N VAL A 28 3.00 -19.97 39.85
CA VAL A 28 1.76 -20.37 39.15
C VAL A 28 1.31 -19.25 38.21
N LEU A 29 1.30 -18.00 38.65
CA LEU A 29 0.92 -16.85 37.82
C LEU A 29 1.87 -16.62 36.64
N ILE A 30 3.18 -16.83 36.78
CA ILE A 30 4.11 -16.72 35.65
C ILE A 30 3.80 -17.80 34.61
N PHE A 31 3.73 -19.07 35.03
CA PHE A 31 3.55 -20.18 34.09
C PHE A 31 2.16 -20.21 33.44
N TRP A 32 1.12 -19.78 34.17
CA TRP A 32 -0.25 -19.70 33.65
C TRP A 32 -0.54 -18.38 32.95
N GLY A 33 0.08 -17.29 33.41
CA GLY A 33 -0.08 -15.96 32.86
C GLY A 33 0.36 -15.91 31.40
N GLU A 34 1.48 -16.53 31.04
CA GLU A 34 1.93 -16.62 29.64
C GLU A 34 0.89 -17.35 28.75
N LYS A 35 0.29 -18.44 29.24
CA LYS A 35 -0.76 -19.16 28.50
C LYS A 35 -2.02 -18.32 28.32
N ILE A 36 -2.44 -17.63 29.37
CA ILE A 36 -3.62 -16.74 29.33
C ILE A 36 -3.35 -15.57 28.36
N GLN A 37 -2.17 -14.95 28.44
CA GLN A 37 -1.76 -13.89 27.52
C GLN A 37 -1.78 -14.36 26.07
N MET A 38 -1.27 -15.55 25.77
CA MET A 38 -1.32 -16.12 24.42
C MET A 38 -2.75 -16.27 23.91
N LEU A 39 -3.67 -16.78 24.73
CA LEU A 39 -5.07 -16.94 24.35
C LEU A 39 -5.74 -15.60 24.06
N ILE A 40 -5.50 -14.58 24.88
CA ILE A 40 -6.02 -13.23 24.68
C ILE A 40 -5.50 -12.66 23.36
N ARG A 41 -4.18 -12.73 23.11
CA ARG A 41 -3.57 -12.22 21.88
C ARG A 41 -4.08 -12.92 20.64
N LEU A 42 -4.23 -14.24 20.69
CA LEU A 42 -4.79 -15.02 19.58
C LEU A 42 -6.22 -14.58 19.25
N ARG A 43 -7.03 -14.28 20.26
CA ARG A 43 -8.38 -13.74 20.07
C ARG A 43 -8.35 -12.36 19.43
N ASP A 44 -7.45 -11.48 19.86
CA ASP A 44 -7.33 -10.14 19.28
C ASP A 44 -6.90 -10.20 17.80
N ILE A 45 -5.98 -11.12 17.48
CA ILE A 45 -5.58 -11.42 16.08
C ILE A 45 -6.76 -11.97 15.28
N GLU A 46 -7.57 -12.85 15.87
CA GLU A 46 -8.76 -13.43 15.24
C GLU A 46 -9.79 -12.36 14.87
N LEU A 47 -10.07 -11.43 15.77
CA LEU A 47 -10.97 -10.29 15.51
C LEU A 47 -10.44 -9.40 14.37
N ALA A 48 -9.15 -9.10 14.37
CA ALA A 48 -8.52 -8.35 13.28
C ALA A 48 -8.62 -9.10 11.94
N LEU A 49 -8.44 -10.42 11.97
CA LEU A 49 -8.56 -11.27 10.78
C LEU A 49 -9.99 -11.31 10.24
N GLU A 50 -11.00 -11.37 11.11
CA GLU A 50 -12.41 -11.25 10.72
C GLU A 50 -12.69 -9.92 10.05
N ARG A 51 -12.11 -8.83 10.58
CA ARG A 51 -12.23 -7.50 9.98
C ARG A 51 -11.61 -7.45 8.58
N LEU A 52 -10.40 -7.97 8.40
CA LEU A 52 -9.77 -8.08 7.07
C LEU A 52 -10.62 -8.90 6.11
N LYS A 53 -11.20 -10.02 6.59
CA LYS A 53 -12.10 -10.85 5.78
C LYS A 53 -13.33 -10.06 5.31
N MET A 54 -13.96 -9.29 6.20
CA MET A 54 -15.12 -8.46 5.85
C MET A 54 -14.75 -7.42 4.80
N MET A 55 -13.63 -6.71 4.95
CA MET A 55 -13.15 -5.71 3.97
C MET A 55 -12.88 -6.35 2.60
N ARG A 56 -12.27 -7.53 2.59
CA ARG A 56 -11.99 -8.32 1.39
C ARG A 56 -13.28 -8.82 0.71
N ASP A 57 -14.24 -9.32 1.47
CA ASP A 57 -15.51 -9.79 0.89
C ASP A 57 -16.37 -8.62 0.40
N GLU A 58 -16.30 -7.46 1.07
CA GLU A 58 -16.92 -6.22 0.64
C GLU A 58 -16.31 -5.67 -0.65
N SER A 59 -14.99 -5.63 -0.77
CA SER A 59 -14.31 -5.16 -1.98
C SER A 59 -14.66 -6.00 -3.20
N VAL A 60 -14.60 -7.33 -3.06
CA VAL A 60 -14.97 -8.25 -4.13
C VAL A 60 -16.44 -8.10 -4.52
N ARG A 61 -17.35 -8.01 -3.53
CA ARG A 61 -18.78 -7.80 -3.80
C ARG A 61 -19.02 -6.49 -4.55
N PHE A 62 -18.45 -5.39 -4.07
CA PHE A 62 -18.59 -4.07 -4.68
C PHE A 62 -18.06 -4.05 -6.12
N THR A 63 -16.88 -4.60 -6.35
CA THR A 63 -16.28 -4.72 -7.69
C THR A 63 -17.18 -5.53 -8.64
N LYS A 64 -17.70 -6.68 -8.20
CA LYS A 64 -18.63 -7.50 -9.00
C LYS A 64 -19.94 -6.77 -9.30
N GLU A 65 -20.49 -6.03 -8.33
CA GLU A 65 -21.72 -5.25 -8.51
C GLU A 65 -21.53 -4.12 -9.52
N ARG A 66 -20.41 -3.41 -9.46
CA ARG A 66 -20.09 -2.31 -10.37
C ARG A 66 -19.99 -2.77 -11.83
N LEU A 67 -19.41 -3.95 -12.03
CA LEU A 67 -19.15 -4.52 -13.35
C LEU A 67 -20.26 -5.41 -13.89
N LYS A 68 -21.32 -5.61 -13.13
CA LYS A 68 -22.48 -6.43 -13.52
C LYS A 68 -23.11 -6.03 -14.87
N LYS A 69 -22.89 -4.79 -15.31
CA LYS A 69 -23.41 -4.21 -16.56
C LYS A 69 -22.69 -4.69 -17.82
N TYR A 70 -21.45 -5.21 -17.71
CA TYR A 70 -20.53 -5.35 -18.84
C TYR A 70 -20.17 -6.82 -19.18
N ASN A 71 -21.08 -7.78 -18.95
CA ASN A 71 -20.88 -9.25 -19.04
C ASN A 71 -20.46 -9.91 -17.72
N LYS A 72 -21.47 -10.24 -16.90
CA LYS A 72 -21.33 -10.65 -15.50
C LYS A 72 -20.49 -11.91 -15.29
N GLU A 73 -20.61 -12.92 -16.14
CA GLU A 73 -19.95 -14.23 -15.89
C GLU A 73 -18.47 -14.21 -16.22
N GLU A 74 -18.08 -13.52 -17.29
CA GLU A 74 -16.69 -13.45 -17.74
C GLU A 74 -15.85 -12.55 -16.84
N ILE A 75 -16.39 -11.39 -16.47
CA ILE A 75 -15.72 -10.48 -15.51
C ILE A 75 -15.58 -11.11 -14.14
N ASN A 76 -16.59 -11.83 -13.65
CA ASN A 76 -16.49 -12.48 -12.35
C ASN A 76 -15.39 -13.54 -12.34
N ARG A 77 -15.31 -14.36 -13.41
CA ARG A 77 -14.23 -15.34 -13.56
C ARG A 77 -12.87 -14.67 -13.66
N PHE A 78 -12.78 -13.58 -14.43
CA PHE A 78 -11.54 -12.83 -14.56
C PHE A 78 -11.08 -12.26 -13.22
N LEU A 79 -11.98 -11.63 -12.46
CA LEU A 79 -11.67 -11.12 -11.11
C LEU A 79 -11.22 -12.25 -10.18
N ASP A 80 -11.95 -13.38 -10.15
CA ASP A 80 -11.59 -14.50 -9.27
C ASP A 80 -10.20 -15.08 -9.61
N ASN A 81 -9.84 -15.12 -10.90
CA ASN A 81 -8.48 -15.48 -11.33
C ASN A 81 -7.45 -14.41 -10.98
N PHE A 82 -7.80 -13.12 -11.13
CA PHE A 82 -6.94 -11.99 -10.84
C PHE A 82 -6.57 -11.93 -9.36
N LEU A 83 -7.50 -12.24 -8.45
CA LEU A 83 -7.26 -12.31 -7.01
C LEU A 83 -6.20 -13.35 -6.62
N GLU A 84 -5.95 -14.33 -7.49
CA GLU A 84 -4.96 -15.40 -7.34
C GLU A 84 -3.73 -15.20 -8.23
N PHE A 85 -3.65 -14.08 -8.97
CA PHE A 85 -2.52 -13.76 -9.82
C PHE A 85 -1.26 -13.49 -9.00
N VAL A 86 -0.13 -14.00 -9.47
CA VAL A 86 1.18 -13.80 -8.82
C VAL A 86 2.15 -13.27 -9.85
N THR A 87 2.79 -12.16 -9.53
CA THR A 87 3.95 -11.65 -10.27
C THR A 87 5.21 -12.11 -9.56
N VAL A 88 6.08 -12.83 -10.27
CA VAL A 88 7.35 -13.30 -9.72
C VAL A 88 8.43 -12.27 -10.04
N PRO A 89 9.03 -11.61 -9.03
CA PRO A 89 10.13 -10.67 -9.26
C PRO A 89 11.37 -11.41 -9.81
N PRO A 90 12.28 -10.71 -10.51
CA PRO A 90 13.55 -11.30 -10.94
C PRO A 90 14.43 -11.63 -9.73
N GLU A 91 15.30 -12.63 -9.88
CA GLU A 91 16.30 -13.01 -8.88
C GLU A 91 17.33 -11.89 -8.63
N ASP A 92 17.65 -11.63 -7.35
CA ASP A 92 18.50 -10.53 -6.87
C ASP A 92 19.98 -10.61 -7.31
N MET A 93 20.41 -11.68 -7.99
CA MET A 93 21.82 -11.89 -8.37
C MET A 93 22.32 -10.97 -9.50
N ASP A 94 21.56 -9.97 -9.95
CA ASP A 94 21.97 -9.01 -10.99
C ASP A 94 21.85 -7.53 -10.53
N PRO A 95 22.83 -7.02 -9.78
CA PRO A 95 22.79 -5.66 -9.23
C PRO A 95 22.80 -4.55 -10.29
N ALA A 96 23.13 -4.83 -11.56
CA ALA A 96 23.17 -3.82 -12.62
C ALA A 96 21.91 -3.82 -13.52
N GLY A 97 21.14 -4.92 -13.54
CA GLY A 97 20.00 -5.11 -14.45
C GLY A 97 18.63 -5.37 -13.79
N VAL A 98 18.56 -5.53 -12.46
CA VAL A 98 17.29 -5.83 -11.75
C VAL A 98 16.23 -4.75 -11.96
N VAL A 99 16.61 -3.46 -11.94
CA VAL A 99 15.65 -2.35 -12.08
C VAL A 99 14.95 -2.36 -13.44
N TRP A 100 15.70 -2.49 -14.54
CA TRP A 100 15.11 -2.55 -15.89
C TRP A 100 14.25 -3.80 -16.08
N LYS A 101 14.66 -4.94 -15.52
CA LYS A 101 13.86 -6.18 -15.56
C LYS A 101 12.56 -6.05 -14.78
N LEU A 102 12.61 -5.46 -13.59
CA LEU A 102 11.43 -5.15 -12.78
C LEU A 102 10.49 -4.21 -13.53
N ASP A 103 11.02 -3.11 -14.08
CA ASP A 103 10.25 -2.17 -14.89
C ASP A 103 9.55 -2.86 -16.05
N HIS A 104 10.27 -3.71 -16.78
CA HIS A 104 9.72 -4.48 -17.89
C HIS A 104 8.63 -5.46 -17.44
N ILE A 105 8.83 -6.17 -16.32
CA ILE A 105 7.84 -7.12 -15.78
C ILE A 105 6.55 -6.39 -15.39
N VAL A 106 6.66 -5.27 -14.67
CA VAL A 106 5.49 -4.50 -14.23
C VAL A 106 4.76 -3.90 -15.43
N LYS A 107 5.48 -3.27 -16.38
CA LYS A 107 4.88 -2.73 -17.61
C LYS A 107 4.17 -3.82 -18.42
N THR A 108 4.77 -5.00 -18.51
CA THR A 108 4.18 -6.15 -19.23
C THR A 108 2.94 -6.68 -18.53
N ALA A 109 2.97 -6.82 -17.21
CA ALA A 109 1.82 -7.25 -16.40
C ALA A 109 0.66 -6.26 -16.56
N GLU A 110 0.92 -4.95 -16.42
CA GLU A 110 -0.07 -3.90 -16.57
C GLU A 110 -0.69 -3.90 -17.98
N ASN A 111 0.14 -3.96 -19.03
CA ASN A 111 -0.34 -3.99 -20.41
C ASN A 111 -1.20 -5.23 -20.70
N ARG A 112 -0.81 -6.38 -20.15
CA ARG A 112 -1.58 -7.62 -20.25
C ARG A 112 -2.95 -7.46 -19.61
N ILE A 113 -3.01 -6.96 -18.36
CA ILE A 113 -4.28 -6.75 -17.64
C ILE A 113 -5.18 -5.79 -18.41
N ARG A 114 -4.65 -4.66 -18.89
CA ARG A 114 -5.40 -3.72 -19.73
C ARG A 114 -5.96 -4.37 -20.99
N SER A 115 -5.15 -5.20 -21.66
CA SER A 115 -5.58 -5.92 -22.87
C SER A 115 -6.68 -6.94 -22.59
N GLU A 116 -6.60 -7.68 -21.48
CA GLU A 116 -7.62 -8.64 -21.08
C GLU A 116 -8.94 -7.95 -20.72
N ILE A 117 -8.89 -6.81 -19.99
CA ILE A 117 -10.08 -6.01 -19.69
C ILE A 117 -10.76 -5.51 -20.98
N LYS A 118 -9.98 -4.98 -21.94
CA LYS A 118 -10.51 -4.51 -23.24
C LYS A 118 -11.05 -5.64 -24.11
N GLN A 119 -10.52 -6.86 -24.00
CA GLN A 119 -11.06 -8.01 -24.71
C GLN A 119 -12.44 -8.40 -24.17
N ILE A 120 -12.63 -8.33 -22.85
CA ILE A 120 -13.92 -8.64 -22.20
C ILE A 120 -14.94 -7.53 -22.45
N ILE A 121 -14.51 -6.26 -22.44
CA ILE A 121 -15.38 -5.10 -22.60
C ILE A 121 -14.78 -4.10 -23.61
N PRO A 122 -14.97 -4.33 -24.93
CA PRO A 122 -14.35 -3.51 -25.98
C PRO A 122 -14.82 -2.05 -26.01
N GLU A 123 -15.99 -1.74 -25.48
CA GLU A 123 -16.58 -0.40 -25.50
C GLU A 123 -15.99 0.59 -24.48
N LEU A 124 -15.09 0.15 -23.59
CA LEU A 124 -14.52 1.01 -22.56
C LEU A 124 -13.46 1.97 -23.10
N ASP A 125 -13.52 3.21 -22.64
CA ASP A 125 -12.43 4.17 -22.83
C ASP A 125 -11.21 3.81 -21.95
N ASP A 126 -10.04 4.39 -22.26
CA ASP A 126 -8.81 4.10 -21.53
C ASP A 126 -8.86 4.47 -20.03
N SER A 127 -9.63 5.50 -19.67
CA SER A 127 -9.80 5.94 -18.28
C SER A 127 -10.67 4.96 -17.49
N GLN A 128 -11.72 4.44 -18.11
CA GLN A 128 -12.60 3.42 -17.56
C GLN A 128 -11.85 2.10 -17.36
N VAL A 129 -11.05 1.67 -18.34
CA VAL A 129 -10.19 0.48 -18.20
C VAL A 129 -9.26 0.63 -17.00
N LEU A 130 -8.62 1.79 -16.85
CA LEU A 130 -7.74 2.08 -15.72
C LEU A 130 -8.48 2.08 -14.38
N ASN A 131 -9.68 2.68 -14.30
CA ASN A 131 -10.48 2.66 -13.08
C ASN A 131 -10.88 1.24 -12.67
N ILE A 132 -11.19 0.37 -13.63
CA ILE A 132 -11.47 -1.06 -13.39
C ILE A 132 -10.23 -1.78 -12.91
N MET A 133 -9.08 -1.52 -13.53
CA MET A 133 -7.80 -2.09 -13.12
C MET A 133 -7.48 -1.71 -11.66
N ASN A 134 -7.64 -0.44 -11.28
CA ASN A 134 -7.43 0.03 -9.90
C ASN A 134 -8.40 -0.64 -8.90
N LEU A 135 -9.66 -0.90 -9.30
CA LEU A 135 -10.61 -1.66 -8.48
C LEU A 135 -10.15 -3.11 -8.26
N PHE A 136 -9.60 -3.74 -9.30
CA PHE A 136 -9.06 -5.09 -9.22
C PHE A 136 -7.81 -5.13 -8.33
N GLU A 137 -6.90 -4.17 -8.47
CA GLU A 137 -5.70 -4.04 -7.63
C GLU A 137 -6.05 -3.83 -6.16
N ALA A 138 -7.01 -2.95 -5.84
CA ALA A 138 -7.46 -2.77 -4.46
C ALA A 138 -8.11 -4.03 -3.88
N SER A 139 -8.90 -4.75 -4.68
CA SER A 139 -9.50 -6.03 -4.28
C SER A 139 -8.44 -7.10 -4.07
N TYR A 140 -7.41 -7.14 -4.92
CA TYR A 140 -6.26 -8.02 -4.81
C TYR A 140 -5.46 -7.75 -3.53
N ALA A 141 -5.13 -6.49 -3.24
CA ALA A 141 -4.39 -6.11 -2.04
C ALA A 141 -5.11 -6.58 -0.75
N LEU A 142 -6.42 -6.35 -0.68
CA LEU A 142 -7.24 -6.83 0.45
C LEU A 142 -7.28 -8.37 0.56
N ASN A 143 -7.36 -9.07 -0.58
CA ASN A 143 -7.26 -10.53 -0.61
C ASN A 143 -5.89 -11.02 -0.14
N TYR A 144 -4.82 -10.36 -0.57
CA TYR A 144 -3.46 -10.66 -0.17
C TYR A 144 -3.26 -10.50 1.34
N TYR A 145 -3.63 -9.35 1.92
CA TYR A 145 -3.53 -9.12 3.37
C TYR A 145 -4.28 -10.18 4.16
N TYR A 146 -5.53 -10.48 3.80
CA TYR A 146 -6.31 -11.52 4.46
C TYR A 146 -5.61 -12.89 4.38
N LYS A 147 -5.12 -13.29 3.21
CA LYS A 147 -4.45 -14.60 3.02
C LYS A 147 -3.18 -14.72 3.83
N VAL A 148 -2.32 -13.70 3.81
CA VAL A 148 -1.03 -13.70 4.50
C VAL A 148 -1.23 -13.72 6.02
N ILE A 149 -2.08 -12.84 6.56
CA ILE A 149 -2.35 -12.80 8.00
C ILE A 149 -3.02 -14.11 8.46
N ARG A 150 -3.96 -14.65 7.68
CA ARG A 150 -4.58 -15.95 7.97
C ARG A 150 -3.56 -17.08 8.00
N HIS A 151 -2.63 -17.12 7.05
CA HIS A 151 -1.59 -18.13 6.98
C HIS A 151 -0.77 -18.15 8.28
N TYR A 152 -0.22 -16.99 8.67
CA TYR A 152 0.59 -16.87 9.88
C TYR A 152 -0.22 -17.08 11.16
N TYR A 153 -1.48 -16.65 11.22
CA TYR A 153 -2.37 -16.94 12.35
C TYR A 153 -2.54 -18.46 12.55
N ILE A 154 -2.86 -19.21 11.48
CA ILE A 154 -2.99 -20.66 11.54
C ILE A 154 -1.65 -21.32 11.91
N LEU A 155 -0.55 -20.85 11.31
CA LEU A 155 0.79 -21.36 11.61
C LEU A 155 1.14 -21.16 13.09
N SER A 156 0.87 -19.98 13.65
CA SER A 156 1.11 -19.65 15.05
C SER A 156 0.30 -20.54 16.00
N LYS A 157 -0.97 -20.83 15.68
CA LYS A 157 -1.82 -21.76 16.45
C LYS A 157 -1.32 -23.20 16.38
N LYS A 158 -0.94 -23.68 15.20
CA LYS A 158 -0.44 -25.05 15.01
C LYS A 158 0.89 -25.29 15.71
N THR A 159 1.79 -24.33 15.65
CA THR A 159 3.13 -24.42 16.25
C THR A 159 3.16 -24.00 17.71
N SER A 160 2.10 -23.37 18.22
CA SER A 160 2.08 -22.68 19.51
C SER A 160 3.27 -21.71 19.68
N SER A 161 3.70 -21.10 18.57
CA SER A 161 4.86 -20.22 18.55
C SER A 161 4.51 -18.84 19.10
N TYR A 162 4.97 -18.55 20.31
CA TYR A 162 4.78 -17.25 20.97
C TYR A 162 5.34 -16.09 20.15
N ILE A 163 6.49 -16.30 19.49
CA ILE A 163 7.15 -15.27 18.67
C ILE A 163 6.28 -14.87 17.48
N LEU A 164 5.67 -15.85 16.79
CA LEU A 164 4.78 -15.56 15.66
C LEU A 164 3.54 -14.78 16.11
N ILE A 165 2.98 -15.10 17.29
CA ILE A 165 1.84 -14.38 17.85
C ILE A 165 2.20 -12.90 18.11
N ILE A 166 3.36 -12.64 18.72
CA ILE A 166 3.83 -11.28 18.98
C ILE A 166 4.04 -10.50 17.68
N GLN A 167 4.71 -11.10 16.69
CA GLN A 167 4.98 -10.44 15.41
C GLN A 167 3.68 -10.06 14.69
N LEU A 168 2.70 -10.97 14.69
CA LEU A 168 1.37 -10.68 14.14
C LEU A 168 0.70 -9.54 14.89
N GLN A 169 0.67 -9.60 16.22
CA GLN A 169 0.06 -8.56 17.03
C GLN A 169 0.70 -7.18 16.78
N ALA A 170 2.01 -7.12 16.57
CA ALA A 170 2.73 -5.88 16.33
C ALA A 170 2.43 -5.27 14.95
N ILE A 171 2.33 -6.09 13.89
CA ILE A 171 2.14 -5.61 12.52
C ILE A 171 0.66 -5.36 12.15
N LEU A 172 -0.27 -6.04 12.83
CA LEU A 172 -1.70 -5.98 12.53
C LEU A 172 -2.28 -4.56 12.47
N PRO A 173 -1.95 -3.62 13.36
CA PRO A 173 -2.48 -2.25 13.28
C PRO A 173 -2.12 -1.56 11.96
N GLN A 174 -0.88 -1.73 11.47
CA GLN A 174 -0.45 -1.14 10.20
C GLN A 174 -1.19 -1.78 9.03
N VAL A 175 -1.28 -3.12 9.01
CA VAL A 175 -2.02 -3.86 7.98
C VAL A 175 -3.50 -3.46 7.94
N LEU A 176 -4.13 -3.26 9.10
CA LEU A 176 -5.52 -2.80 9.17
C LEU A 176 -5.67 -1.38 8.64
N MET A 177 -4.75 -0.46 8.96
CA MET A 177 -4.78 0.91 8.41
C MET A 177 -4.62 0.91 6.89
N GLU A 178 -3.69 0.12 6.35
CA GLU A 178 -3.52 -0.04 4.90
C GLU A 178 -4.78 -0.63 4.26
N ALA A 179 -5.36 -1.69 4.84
CA ALA A 179 -6.59 -2.30 4.36
C ALA A 179 -7.78 -1.32 4.37
N GLU A 180 -7.92 -0.51 5.42
CA GLU A 180 -8.93 0.55 5.48
C GLU A 180 -8.73 1.60 4.37
N ALA A 181 -7.49 1.99 4.10
CA ALA A 181 -7.17 2.90 3.01
C ALA A 181 -7.54 2.33 1.64
N TYR A 182 -7.22 1.06 1.38
CA TYR A 182 -7.65 0.37 0.15
C TYR A 182 -9.16 0.28 0.03
N LEU A 183 -9.88 -0.04 1.11
CA LEU A 183 -11.34 -0.08 1.10
C LEU A 183 -11.94 1.31 0.79
N GLY A 184 -11.38 2.38 1.37
CA GLY A 184 -11.78 3.75 1.04
C GLY A 184 -11.50 4.12 -0.42
N ALA A 185 -10.36 3.69 -0.97
CA ALA A 185 -9.98 3.96 -2.35
C ALA A 185 -10.91 3.30 -3.38
N ILE A 186 -11.52 2.16 -3.07
CA ILE A 186 -12.46 1.46 -3.96
C ILE A 186 -13.63 2.34 -4.38
N GLN A 187 -14.22 3.11 -3.46
CA GLN A 187 -15.31 4.02 -3.79
C GLN A 187 -14.83 5.15 -4.72
N ALA A 188 -13.64 5.69 -4.44
CA ALA A 188 -13.05 6.75 -5.24
C ALA A 188 -12.73 6.27 -6.68
N PHE A 189 -12.12 5.08 -6.84
CA PHE A 189 -11.83 4.48 -8.15
C PHE A 189 -13.10 4.23 -8.96
N SER A 190 -14.17 3.73 -8.33
CA SER A 190 -15.45 3.51 -9.01
C SER A 190 -16.10 4.79 -9.55
N SER A 191 -15.81 5.93 -8.92
CA SER A 191 -16.28 7.26 -9.35
C SER A 191 -15.24 8.04 -10.16
N GLY A 192 -14.07 7.44 -10.48
CA GLY A 192 -12.97 8.12 -11.18
C GLY A 192 -12.40 9.32 -10.42
N GLN A 193 -12.59 9.36 -9.10
CA GLN A 193 -12.06 10.41 -8.26
C GLN A 193 -10.53 10.24 -8.14
N PRO A 194 -9.74 11.32 -8.19
CA PRO A 194 -8.32 11.25 -7.91
C PRO A 194 -8.08 10.67 -6.51
N VAL A 195 -7.13 9.74 -6.41
CA VAL A 195 -6.72 9.10 -5.15
C VAL A 195 -5.24 9.36 -4.93
N GLY A 196 -4.85 9.64 -3.70
CA GLY A 196 -3.47 9.95 -3.33
C GLY A 196 -3.25 11.44 -3.09
N ASP A 197 -1.99 11.83 -3.09
CA ASP A 197 -1.54 13.19 -2.85
C ASP A 197 -1.67 14.05 -4.11
N GLY A 198 -2.75 14.83 -4.16
CA GLY A 198 -2.99 15.73 -5.27
C GLY A 198 -2.06 16.95 -5.31
N ALA A 199 -1.15 17.16 -4.35
CA ALA A 199 -0.44 18.43 -4.18
C ALA A 199 0.41 18.78 -5.42
N GLY A 200 1.29 17.88 -5.85
CA GLY A 200 2.11 18.06 -7.05
C GLY A 200 1.26 18.23 -8.31
N ALA A 201 0.31 17.31 -8.51
CA ALA A 201 -0.59 17.33 -9.67
C ALA A 201 -1.45 18.60 -9.75
N LEU A 202 -1.93 19.12 -8.61
CA LEU A 202 -2.73 20.36 -8.53
C LEU A 202 -1.87 21.61 -8.78
N VAL A 203 -0.63 21.64 -8.27
CA VAL A 203 0.32 22.72 -8.57
C VAL A 203 0.60 22.77 -10.06
N ALA A 204 0.96 21.63 -10.67
CA ALA A 204 1.16 21.53 -12.11
C ALA A 204 -0.09 21.96 -12.88
N ALA A 205 -1.26 21.39 -12.57
CA ALA A 205 -2.51 21.72 -13.24
C ALA A 205 -2.87 23.21 -13.16
N ARG A 206 -2.59 23.87 -12.02
CA ARG A 206 -2.82 25.31 -11.85
C ARG A 206 -1.91 26.13 -12.78
N LEU A 207 -0.64 25.78 -12.88
CA LEU A 207 0.32 26.47 -13.75
C LEU A 207 0.01 26.25 -15.23
N MET A 208 -0.48 25.06 -15.57
CA MET A 208 -0.84 24.67 -16.94
C MET A 208 -2.07 25.40 -17.50
N ARG A 209 -2.90 26.05 -16.65
CA ARG A 209 -4.13 26.74 -17.10
C ARG A 209 -3.87 27.73 -18.23
N GLY A 210 -4.72 27.68 -19.25
CA GLY A 210 -4.65 28.53 -20.44
C GLY A 210 -3.56 28.13 -21.46
N GLY A 211 -2.81 27.04 -21.21
CA GLY A 211 -1.86 26.46 -22.16
C GLY A 211 -2.49 25.34 -22.98
N GLU A 212 -1.92 25.08 -24.16
CA GLU A 212 -2.24 23.91 -24.98
C GLU A 212 -1.71 22.64 -24.28
N ILE A 213 -2.58 21.67 -24.03
CA ILE A 213 -2.21 20.39 -23.39
C ILE A 213 -1.81 19.40 -24.49
N LYS A 214 -0.61 18.85 -24.38
CA LYS A 214 -0.06 17.84 -25.28
C LYS A 214 0.17 16.53 -24.53
N GLU A 215 -0.16 15.41 -25.15
CA GLU A 215 0.12 14.09 -24.59
C GLU A 215 1.56 13.68 -24.86
N ILE A 216 2.18 12.98 -23.91
CA ILE A 216 3.55 12.48 -24.04
C ILE A 216 3.72 11.21 -23.23
N GLU A 217 4.23 10.15 -23.85
CA GLU A 217 4.40 8.84 -23.20
C GLU A 217 3.13 8.35 -22.45
N LYS A 218 3.22 7.22 -21.77
CA LYS A 218 2.05 6.55 -21.20
C LYS A 218 1.44 7.39 -20.07
N ASP A 219 0.16 7.74 -20.25
CA ASP A 219 -0.68 8.44 -19.28
C ASP A 219 -0.07 9.75 -18.72
N ASN A 220 0.66 10.50 -19.55
CA ASN A 220 1.29 11.77 -19.18
C ASN A 220 0.92 12.90 -20.13
N VAL A 221 0.84 14.12 -19.59
CA VAL A 221 0.54 15.34 -20.35
C VAL A 221 1.48 16.47 -19.97
N TYR A 222 1.78 17.34 -20.93
CA TYR A 222 2.60 18.53 -20.72
C TYR A 222 2.05 19.75 -21.44
N THR A 223 2.49 20.93 -21.01
CA THR A 223 2.29 22.20 -21.71
C THR A 223 3.55 23.05 -21.59
N VAL A 224 3.71 24.00 -22.49
CA VAL A 224 4.86 24.92 -22.51
C VAL A 224 4.34 26.33 -22.31
N LYS A 225 4.90 27.03 -21.32
CA LYS A 225 4.55 28.42 -21.02
C LYS A 225 5.80 29.26 -20.84
N ASN A 226 5.64 30.56 -21.05
CA ASN A 226 6.64 31.54 -20.64
C ASN A 226 6.25 32.07 -19.25
N ILE A 227 7.09 31.83 -18.25
CA ILE A 227 6.92 32.27 -16.86
C ILE A 227 8.15 33.09 -16.50
N ASP A 228 7.95 34.35 -16.12
CA ASP A 228 9.03 35.29 -15.75
C ASP A 228 10.18 35.35 -16.77
N GLY A 229 9.84 35.33 -18.06
CA GLY A 229 10.80 35.38 -19.17
C GLY A 229 11.53 34.06 -19.44
N ARG A 230 11.16 32.97 -18.76
CA ARG A 230 11.72 31.64 -18.99
C ARG A 230 10.69 30.71 -19.63
N ARG A 231 11.15 29.93 -20.60
CA ARG A 231 10.35 28.83 -21.19
C ARG A 231 10.32 27.68 -20.19
N VAL A 232 9.13 27.37 -19.66
CA VAL A 232 8.89 26.34 -18.65
C VAL A 232 8.01 25.25 -19.24
N TYR A 233 8.45 24.00 -19.08
CA TYR A 233 7.70 22.81 -19.44
C TYR A 233 7.05 22.28 -18.17
N LEU A 234 5.73 22.22 -18.18
CA LEU A 234 4.93 21.77 -17.04
C LEU A 234 4.33 20.42 -17.41
N MET A 235 4.61 19.40 -16.60
CA MET A 235 4.20 18.02 -16.84
C MET A 235 3.45 17.46 -15.64
N LYS A 236 2.49 16.58 -15.89
CA LYS A 236 1.79 15.78 -14.87
C LYS A 236 1.18 14.52 -15.49
N ALA A 237 0.76 13.58 -14.65
CA ALA A 237 -0.07 12.47 -15.08
C ALA A 237 -1.40 12.94 -15.71
N LYS A 238 -1.89 12.18 -16.69
CA LYS A 238 -3.17 12.39 -17.38
C LYS A 238 -4.31 12.08 -16.40
N GLY A 239 -5.35 12.90 -16.42
CA GLY A 239 -6.51 12.73 -15.55
C GLY A 239 -7.75 13.41 -16.13
N PRO A 240 -8.94 13.24 -15.52
CA PRO A 240 -9.22 12.64 -14.21
C PRO A 240 -9.02 11.11 -14.15
N GLY A 241 -8.89 10.56 -12.93
CA GLY A 241 -8.69 9.12 -12.66
C GLY A 241 -7.46 8.84 -11.80
N GLY A 242 -7.19 7.56 -11.53
CA GLY A 242 -6.03 7.11 -10.76
C GLY A 242 -4.81 6.79 -11.63
N ALA A 243 -4.53 7.61 -12.65
CA ALA A 243 -3.37 7.40 -13.50
C ALA A 243 -2.10 7.93 -12.82
N VAL A 244 -1.08 7.08 -12.77
CA VAL A 244 0.24 7.43 -12.25
C VAL A 244 1.15 7.94 -13.37
N GLY A 245 0.99 7.39 -14.58
CA GLY A 245 1.84 7.71 -15.73
C GLY A 245 3.26 7.15 -15.61
N THR A 246 4.11 7.42 -16.62
CA THR A 246 5.54 7.10 -16.60
C THR A 246 6.38 8.38 -16.68
N PRO A 247 6.44 9.19 -15.60
CA PRO A 247 7.05 10.52 -15.63
C PRO A 247 8.54 10.48 -16.01
N GLY A 248 9.27 9.43 -15.63
CA GLY A 248 10.65 9.21 -16.06
C GLY A 248 10.80 9.09 -17.58
N ASP A 249 9.99 8.22 -18.21
CA ASP A 249 10.00 8.02 -19.66
C ASP A 249 9.60 9.30 -20.41
N ALA A 250 8.57 10.00 -19.90
CA ALA A 250 8.12 11.27 -20.47
C ALA A 250 9.20 12.35 -20.40
N LEU A 251 9.91 12.45 -19.28
CA LEU A 251 11.02 13.39 -19.10
C LEU A 251 12.19 13.06 -20.04
N MET A 252 12.54 11.77 -20.20
CA MET A 252 13.59 11.36 -21.15
C MET A 252 13.24 11.81 -22.56
N LYS A 253 12.01 11.56 -23.01
CA LYS A 253 11.56 11.97 -24.35
C LYS A 253 11.54 13.49 -24.55
N LEU A 254 11.16 14.26 -23.52
CA LEU A 254 11.28 15.72 -23.60
C LEU A 254 12.74 16.16 -23.71
N SER A 255 13.64 15.47 -23.00
CA SER A 255 15.06 15.80 -22.94
C SER A 255 15.82 15.45 -24.22
N GLU A 256 15.29 14.52 -25.04
CA GLU A 256 15.78 14.28 -26.39
C GLU A 256 15.52 15.47 -27.34
N ALA A 257 14.41 16.18 -27.12
CA ALA A 257 13.98 17.29 -27.98
C ALA A 257 14.47 18.66 -27.48
N GLU A 258 14.66 18.82 -26.17
CA GLU A 258 14.95 20.11 -25.53
C GLU A 258 16.02 19.95 -24.44
N ASN A 259 16.91 20.93 -24.31
CA ASN A 259 17.95 20.89 -23.29
C ASN A 259 17.49 21.62 -22.01
N PHE A 260 17.10 20.87 -20.98
CA PHE A 260 16.67 21.44 -19.70
C PHE A 260 17.84 21.82 -18.81
N LYS A 261 17.87 23.09 -18.37
CA LYS A 261 18.88 23.56 -17.41
C LYS A 261 18.61 23.07 -15.99
N THR A 262 17.35 22.91 -15.62
CA THR A 262 16.93 22.58 -14.24
C THR A 262 15.57 21.90 -14.30
N ILE A 263 15.40 20.87 -13.48
CA ILE A 263 14.14 20.14 -13.30
C ILE A 263 13.66 20.38 -11.87
N PHE A 264 12.39 20.72 -11.71
CA PHE A 264 11.74 20.88 -10.41
C PHE A 264 10.67 19.80 -10.28
N MET A 265 10.79 18.98 -9.24
CA MET A 265 9.78 17.99 -8.88
C MET A 265 9.03 18.50 -7.64
N VAL A 266 7.70 18.48 -7.71
CA VAL A 266 6.83 18.94 -6.62
C VAL A 266 5.95 17.76 -6.26
N ASP A 267 6.07 17.30 -5.02
CA ASP A 267 5.36 16.12 -4.53
C ASP A 267 4.94 16.31 -3.07
N ALA A 268 4.00 15.52 -2.57
CA ALA A 268 3.71 15.53 -1.13
C ALA A 268 4.58 14.51 -0.40
N GLY A 269 5.59 15.00 0.31
CA GLY A 269 6.40 14.16 1.17
C GLY A 269 5.61 13.59 2.35
N LEU A 270 5.93 12.35 2.73
CA LEU A 270 5.52 11.81 4.03
C LEU A 270 6.20 12.61 5.15
N LYS A 271 5.42 12.94 6.18
CA LYS A 271 5.94 13.59 7.38
C LYS A 271 6.24 12.54 8.45
N LEU A 272 7.30 12.75 9.21
CA LEU A 272 7.55 11.98 10.42
C LEU A 272 6.63 12.42 11.56
N GLU A 273 6.35 11.50 12.49
CA GLU A 273 5.70 11.84 13.74
C GLU A 273 6.52 12.88 14.52
N GLY A 274 5.95 14.07 14.73
CA GLY A 274 6.61 15.21 15.35
C GLY A 274 6.86 16.38 14.40
N GLU A 275 6.76 16.17 13.09
CA GLU A 275 6.86 17.24 12.10
C GLU A 275 5.53 17.99 11.92
N LYS A 276 5.63 19.30 11.65
CA LYS A 276 4.48 20.15 11.37
C LYS A 276 3.93 19.84 9.98
N THR A 277 2.65 19.49 9.91
CA THR A 277 1.96 19.30 8.63
C THR A 277 2.05 20.57 7.77
N GLY A 278 2.34 20.41 6.48
CA GLY A 278 2.45 21.51 5.53
C GLY A 278 3.78 22.27 5.57
N SER A 279 4.80 21.76 6.29
CA SER A 279 6.16 22.25 6.14
C SER A 279 6.71 21.95 4.75
N ILE A 280 7.53 22.86 4.23
CA ILE A 280 8.23 22.69 2.96
C ILE A 280 9.59 22.04 3.27
N ALA A 281 9.87 20.93 2.60
CA ALA A 281 11.18 20.32 2.56
C ALA A 281 11.77 20.53 1.17
N GLU A 282 13.03 20.97 1.11
CA GLU A 282 13.78 21.14 -0.14
C GLU A 282 14.93 20.12 -0.17
N GLY A 283 15.11 19.47 -1.31
CA GLY A 283 16.15 18.46 -1.51
C GLY A 283 16.71 18.50 -2.92
N VAL A 284 17.89 17.92 -3.10
CA VAL A 284 18.53 17.73 -4.41
C VAL A 284 18.78 16.24 -4.60
N GLY A 285 18.38 15.69 -5.75
CA GLY A 285 18.47 14.27 -6.06
C GLY A 285 18.71 14.01 -7.54
N ALA A 286 18.96 12.75 -7.88
CA ALA A 286 19.07 12.28 -9.26
C ALA A 286 17.80 11.52 -9.63
N ILE A 287 17.16 11.92 -10.73
CA ILE A 287 16.02 11.19 -11.27
C ILE A 287 16.58 10.04 -12.11
N ILE A 288 16.49 8.82 -11.58
CA ILE A 288 16.78 7.60 -12.34
C ILE A 288 15.43 6.98 -12.70
N GLY A 289 15.08 7.02 -13.97
CA GLY A 289 13.84 6.40 -14.47
C GLY A 289 13.86 4.88 -14.28
N GLY A 290 12.68 4.33 -13.95
CA GLY A 290 12.49 2.90 -13.70
C GLY A 290 11.78 2.60 -12.39
N ILE A 291 10.91 1.60 -12.40
CA ILE A 291 10.19 1.17 -11.19
C ILE A 291 11.18 0.74 -10.11
N GLY A 292 11.11 1.40 -8.95
CA GLY A 292 11.99 1.17 -7.80
C GLY A 292 13.17 2.16 -7.66
N THR A 293 13.39 3.02 -8.66
CA THR A 293 14.41 4.09 -8.61
C THR A 293 13.83 5.51 -8.61
N GLU A 294 12.52 5.64 -8.81
CA GLU A 294 11.78 6.88 -8.61
C GLU A 294 11.66 7.17 -7.10
N LYS A 295 12.51 8.05 -6.59
CA LYS A 295 12.45 8.66 -5.25
C LYS A 295 12.89 10.12 -5.31
#